data_AF-A0A962S7Y6-F1
#
_entry.id   AF-A0A962S7Y6-F1
#
_cell.length_a   1.000
_cell.length_b   1.000
_cell.length_c   1.000
_cell.angle_alpha   90.00
_cell.angle_beta   90.00
_cell.angle_gamma   90.00
#
_symmetry.space_group_name_H-M   'P 1'
#
loop_
_entity.id
_entity.type
_entity.pdbx_description
1 polymer ?
#
loop_
_entity_poly.entity_id
_entity_poly.type
_entity_poly.pdbx_seq_one_letter_code
_entity_poly.pdbx_strand_id
1 'polypeptide(L)'
;MFDLLRRLFPGSEPERPPDDRHLVLEREQIVALLMRASRHHVLFSVRLPAERNLFSTALLGIYDEHQFIILDELTPEQGHQLLSEGMTLHLSGRLEGVELSLTTRLLEIRVQNGVAYYKTSLPERLDHRQKRSTYRIPARSSGISFHALRGKGMRQILRGHVNDLS
;
A
#
# COMPACT_ATOMS: atom_id res chain seq x y z
N MET A 1 12.58 3.78 46.44
CA MET A 1 12.53 2.57 45.59
C MET A 1 12.18 2.87 44.12
N PHE A 2 11.44 3.95 43.82
CA PHE A 2 11.17 4.39 42.44
C PHE A 2 12.31 5.20 41.77
N ASP A 3 13.24 5.76 42.55
CA ASP A 3 14.36 6.56 41.99
C ASP A 3 15.44 5.72 41.29
N LEU A 4 15.54 4.43 41.61
CA LEU A 4 16.50 3.53 40.97
C LEU A 4 16.12 3.21 39.51
N LEU A 5 14.81 3.24 39.19
CA LEU A 5 14.29 2.96 37.83
C LEU A 5 14.48 4.15 36.87
N ARG A 6 14.57 5.38 37.36
CA ARG A 6 14.80 6.58 36.52
C ARG A 6 16.24 6.70 36.02
N ARG A 7 17.21 6.05 36.68
CA ARG A 7 18.62 6.03 36.26
C ARG A 7 18.92 4.99 35.18
N LEU A 8 18.08 3.97 35.02
CA LEU A 8 18.25 2.91 34.03
C LEU A 8 17.62 3.22 32.68
N PHE A 9 16.75 4.24 32.62
CA PHE A 9 16.15 4.73 31.38
C PHE A 9 16.33 6.25 31.34
N PRO A 10 17.52 6.76 30.97
CA PRO A 10 17.63 8.16 30.58
C PRO A 10 16.58 8.37 29.48
N GLY A 11 15.74 9.39 29.65
CA GLY A 11 14.64 9.66 28.74
C GLY A 11 15.16 9.68 27.32
N SER A 12 14.84 8.62 26.57
CA SER A 12 14.98 8.60 25.14
C SER A 12 14.14 9.77 24.66
N GLU A 13 14.81 10.81 24.14
CA GLU A 13 14.18 11.77 23.24
C GLU A 13 13.26 10.97 22.31
N PRO A 14 12.06 11.46 21.96
CA PRO A 14 11.23 10.75 21.00
C PRO A 14 12.06 10.59 19.73
N GLU A 15 12.64 9.40 19.52
CA GLU A 15 13.28 9.02 18.28
C GLU A 15 12.25 9.33 17.22
N ARG A 16 12.55 10.30 16.35
CA ARG A 16 11.80 10.44 15.11
C ARG A 16 11.84 9.05 14.48
N PRO A 17 10.69 8.39 14.25
CA PRO A 17 10.71 7.08 13.65
C PRO A 17 11.53 7.20 12.35
N PRO A 18 12.50 6.31 12.10
CA PRO A 18 13.30 6.37 10.89
C PRO A 18 12.33 6.46 9.71
N ASP A 19 12.59 7.40 8.80
CA ASP A 19 11.79 7.57 7.60
C ASP A 19 12.08 6.37 6.68
N ASP A 20 11.43 5.25 6.97
CA ASP A 20 11.53 3.95 6.26
C ASP A 20 10.95 4.01 4.84
N ARG A 21 10.67 5.21 4.34
CA ARG A 21 10.25 5.47 2.97
C ARG A 21 11.47 5.45 2.07
N HIS A 22 11.61 4.38 1.30
CA HIS A 22 12.57 4.39 0.21
C HIS A 22 11.94 5.10 -0.99
N LEU A 23 12.25 6.40 -1.11
CA LEU A 23 11.81 7.19 -2.25
C LEU A 23 12.66 6.83 -3.47
N VAL A 24 12.00 6.29 -4.49
CA VAL A 24 12.64 5.95 -5.77
C VAL A 24 12.34 7.06 -6.77
N LEU A 25 13.40 7.74 -7.21
CA LEU A 25 13.33 8.85 -8.17
C LEU A 25 13.92 8.49 -9.54
N GLU A 26 14.85 7.53 -9.55
CA GLU A 26 15.52 7.11 -10.78
C GLU A 26 14.55 6.40 -11.72
N ARG A 27 14.41 6.93 -12.93
CA ARG A 27 13.41 6.48 -13.90
C ARG A 27 13.51 4.99 -14.23
N GLU A 28 14.71 4.49 -14.45
CA GLU A 28 14.96 3.07 -14.74
C GLU A 28 14.46 2.17 -13.60
N GLN A 29 14.67 2.60 -12.35
CA GLN A 29 14.20 1.88 -11.17
C GLN A 29 12.68 1.96 -11.02
N ILE A 30 12.08 3.12 -11.31
CA ILE A 30 10.62 3.30 -11.36
C ILE A 30 10.02 2.32 -12.36
N VAL A 31 10.52 2.31 -13.60
CA VAL A 31 10.03 1.41 -14.66
C VAL A 31 10.22 -0.05 -14.26
N ALA A 32 11.37 -0.42 -13.70
CA ALA A 32 11.62 -1.78 -13.23
C ALA A 32 10.61 -2.23 -12.15
N LEU A 33 10.29 -1.36 -11.20
CA LEU A 33 9.30 -1.64 -10.16
C LEU A 33 7.88 -1.75 -10.72
N LEU A 34 7.48 -0.87 -11.64
CA LEU A 34 6.17 -0.94 -12.29
C LEU A 34 6.02 -2.19 -13.17
N MET A 35 7.07 -2.55 -13.92
CA MET A 35 7.12 -3.80 -14.69
C MET A 35 7.02 -5.03 -13.78
N ARG A 36 7.65 -5.00 -12.61
CA ARG A 36 7.50 -6.08 -11.61
C ARG A 36 6.07 -6.11 -11.06
N ALA A 37 5.50 -4.96 -10.69
CA ALA A 37 4.12 -4.87 -10.23
C ALA A 37 3.10 -5.37 -11.26
N SER A 38 3.28 -5.05 -12.54
CA SER A 38 2.45 -5.55 -13.63
C SER A 38 2.56 -7.07 -13.79
N ARG A 39 3.79 -7.63 -13.81
CA ARG A 39 4.02 -9.09 -13.89
C ARG A 39 3.42 -9.87 -12.72
N HIS A 40 3.38 -9.28 -11.53
CA HIS A 40 2.77 -9.89 -10.34
C HIS A 40 1.28 -9.58 -10.20
N HIS A 41 0.65 -8.93 -11.20
CA HIS A 41 -0.75 -8.53 -11.17
C HIS A 41 -1.14 -7.79 -9.89
N VAL A 42 -0.28 -6.87 -9.44
CA VAL A 42 -0.53 -6.08 -8.23
C VAL A 42 -1.81 -5.27 -8.42
N LEU A 43 -2.77 -5.49 -7.53
CA LEU A 43 -3.94 -4.63 -7.40
C LEU A 43 -3.55 -3.36 -6.63
N PHE A 44 -3.81 -2.23 -7.25
CA PHE A 44 -3.62 -0.91 -6.67
C PHE A 44 -4.95 -0.37 -6.18
N SER A 45 -4.98 0.12 -4.94
CA SER A 45 -6.02 1.01 -4.45
C SER A 45 -5.81 2.41 -5.02
N VAL A 46 -6.83 2.95 -5.67
CA VAL A 46 -6.85 4.28 -6.28
C VAL A 46 -7.66 5.21 -5.40
N ARG A 47 -7.06 6.33 -5.02
CA ARG A 47 -7.77 7.46 -4.40
C ARG A 47 -7.87 8.58 -5.42
N LEU A 48 -9.11 8.97 -5.70
CA LEU A 48 -9.44 10.13 -6.52
C LEU A 48 -9.47 11.39 -5.63
N PRO A 49 -9.17 12.59 -6.17
CA PRO A 49 -9.30 13.84 -5.42
C PRO A 49 -10.74 14.05 -4.93
N ALA A 50 -10.90 14.62 -3.74
CA ALA A 50 -12.19 14.89 -3.08
C ALA A 50 -13.07 13.66 -2.75
N GLU A 51 -12.67 12.45 -3.14
CA GLU A 51 -13.40 11.22 -2.87
C GLU A 51 -12.87 10.49 -1.63
N ARG A 52 -13.80 9.96 -0.82
CA ARG A 52 -13.47 9.11 0.33
C ARG A 52 -13.37 7.64 -0.03
N ASN A 53 -14.05 7.24 -1.11
CA ASN A 53 -14.08 5.86 -1.56
C ASN A 53 -12.74 5.50 -2.22
N LEU A 54 -12.35 4.23 -2.03
CA LEU A 54 -11.20 3.65 -2.72
C LEU A 54 -11.71 2.79 -3.87
N PHE A 55 -11.04 2.92 -5.00
CA PHE A 55 -11.25 2.06 -6.16
C PHE A 55 -10.05 1.12 -6.30
N SER A 56 -10.17 0.10 -7.12
CA SER A 56 -9.07 -0.81 -7.44
C SER A 56 -8.81 -0.82 -8.93
N THR A 57 -7.55 -0.99 -9.31
CA THR A 57 -7.08 -1.12 -10.71
C THR A 57 -5.82 -1.98 -10.75
N ALA A 58 -5.36 -2.32 -11.96
CA ALA A 58 -4.09 -2.99 -12.21
C ALA A 58 -3.32 -2.27 -13.34
N LEU A 59 -2.01 -2.53 -13.43
CA LEU A 59 -1.18 -2.06 -14.54
C LEU A 59 -1.33 -3.01 -15.73
N LEU A 60 -1.88 -2.50 -16.85
CA LEU A 60 -1.98 -3.24 -18.12
C LEU A 60 -0.74 -3.09 -19.00
N GLY A 61 -0.03 -1.96 -18.89
CA GLY A 61 1.18 -1.73 -19.69
C GLY A 61 1.99 -0.54 -19.22
N ILE A 62 3.30 -0.60 -19.48
CA ILE A 62 4.27 0.46 -19.19
C ILE A 62 4.99 0.79 -20.49
N TYR A 63 4.93 2.05 -20.91
CA TYR A 63 5.50 2.53 -22.17
C TYR A 63 6.52 3.61 -21.86
N ASP A 64 7.72 3.18 -21.46
CA ASP A 64 8.77 4.07 -20.96
C ASP A 64 9.18 5.11 -22.00
N GLU A 65 9.50 4.71 -23.23
CA GLU A 65 9.89 5.64 -24.31
C GLU A 65 8.88 6.77 -24.53
N HIS A 66 7.60 6.49 -24.28
CA HIS A 66 6.49 7.43 -24.47
C HIS A 66 5.99 8.07 -23.16
N GLN A 67 6.62 7.75 -22.03
CA GLN A 67 6.37 8.29 -20.70
C GLN A 67 4.93 8.12 -20.18
N PHE A 68 4.31 6.97 -20.46
CA PHE A 68 2.98 6.68 -19.93
C PHE A 68 2.82 5.24 -19.44
N ILE A 69 1.80 5.03 -18.61
CA ILE A 69 1.33 3.72 -18.19
C ILE A 69 -0.15 3.59 -18.54
N ILE A 70 -0.61 2.35 -18.71
CA ILE A 70 -2.02 2.03 -18.90
C ILE A 70 -2.53 1.34 -17.63
N LEU A 71 -3.59 1.90 -17.06
CA LEU A 71 -4.35 1.32 -15.96
C LEU A 71 -5.59 0.62 -16.50
N ASP A 72 -5.96 -0.46 -15.83
CA ASP A 72 -7.21 -1.18 -16.05
C ASP A 72 -8.43 -0.39 -15.53
N GLU A 73 -9.63 -0.87 -15.83
CA GLU A 73 -10.88 -0.30 -15.34
C GLU A 73 -10.90 -0.16 -13.80
N LEU A 74 -11.54 0.91 -13.31
CA LEU A 74 -11.71 1.12 -11.89
C LEU A 74 -12.80 0.19 -11.37
N THR A 75 -12.52 -0.55 -10.31
CA THR A 75 -13.51 -1.35 -9.59
C THR A 75 -13.76 -0.75 -8.19
N PRO A 76 -15.00 -0.39 -7.84
CA PRO A 76 -16.21 -0.55 -8.66
C PRO A 76 -16.33 0.49 -9.79
N GLU A 77 -17.09 0.14 -10.84
CA GLU A 77 -17.19 0.90 -12.11
C GLU A 77 -17.63 2.36 -11.93
N GLN A 78 -18.33 2.69 -10.84
CA GLN A 78 -18.77 4.07 -10.58
C GLN A 78 -17.59 5.04 -10.48
N GLY A 79 -16.38 4.54 -10.18
CA GLY A 79 -15.15 5.33 -10.24
C GLY A 79 -14.88 5.92 -11.62
N HIS A 80 -15.26 5.23 -12.70
CA HIS A 80 -15.11 5.70 -14.08
C HIS A 80 -15.81 7.05 -14.29
N GLN A 81 -17.03 7.19 -13.77
CA GLN A 81 -17.85 8.40 -13.93
C GLN A 81 -17.25 9.62 -13.20
N LEU A 82 -16.37 9.38 -12.23
CA LEU A 82 -15.71 10.41 -11.45
C LEU A 82 -14.40 10.89 -12.09
N LEU A 83 -13.87 10.16 -13.07
CA LEU A 83 -12.60 10.49 -13.72
C LEU A 83 -12.75 11.65 -14.70
N SER A 84 -11.72 12.50 -14.76
CA SER A 84 -11.60 13.57 -15.74
C SER A 84 -10.14 13.71 -16.19
N GLU A 85 -9.93 14.01 -17.47
CA GLU A 85 -8.59 14.22 -18.00
C GLU A 85 -7.86 15.33 -17.22
N GLY A 86 -6.59 15.09 -16.96
CA GLY A 86 -5.77 15.95 -16.11
C GLY A 86 -5.90 15.67 -14.61
N MET A 87 -6.81 14.80 -14.17
CA MET A 87 -6.96 14.44 -12.74
C MET A 87 -5.71 13.72 -12.21
N THR A 88 -5.30 14.07 -10.99
CA THR A 88 -4.23 13.38 -10.27
C THR A 88 -4.79 12.16 -9.55
N LEU A 89 -4.21 10.99 -9.80
CA LEU A 89 -4.57 9.73 -9.18
C LEU A 89 -3.47 9.31 -8.20
N HIS A 90 -3.86 8.91 -7.00
CA HIS A 90 -2.94 8.31 -6.03
C HIS A 90 -3.18 6.81 -5.97
N LEU A 91 -2.14 6.03 -6.30
CA LEU A 91 -2.21 4.58 -6.31
C LEU A 91 -1.36 4.03 -5.17
N SER A 92 -1.87 3.03 -4.46
CA SER A 92 -1.11 2.27 -3.47
C SER A 92 -1.40 0.77 -3.57
N GLY A 93 -0.36 -0.05 -3.57
CA GLY A 93 -0.45 -1.50 -3.69
C GLY A 93 0.61 -2.20 -2.85
N ARG A 94 0.65 -3.53 -2.93
CA ARG A 94 1.72 -4.32 -2.31
C ARG A 94 2.41 -5.18 -3.35
N LEU A 95 3.70 -4.95 -3.52
CA LEU A 95 4.58 -5.78 -4.33
C LEU A 95 5.41 -6.65 -3.40
N GLU A 96 5.20 -7.97 -3.44
CA GLU A 96 5.97 -8.95 -2.64
C GLU A 96 5.98 -8.63 -1.13
N GLY A 97 4.87 -8.10 -0.63
CA GLY A 97 4.72 -7.72 0.77
C GLY A 97 5.27 -6.33 1.12
N VAL A 98 5.89 -5.61 0.19
CA VAL A 98 6.33 -4.22 0.36
C VAL A 98 5.24 -3.26 -0.13
N GLU A 99 4.99 -2.18 0.61
CA GLU A 99 4.05 -1.14 0.18
C GLU A 99 4.66 -0.34 -0.98
N LEU A 100 3.95 -0.24 -2.10
CA LEU A 100 4.33 0.55 -3.25
C LEU A 100 3.28 1.62 -3.49
N SER A 101 3.63 2.89 -3.42
CA SER A 101 2.73 4.01 -3.66
C SER A 101 3.27 4.96 -4.72
N LEU A 102 2.38 5.50 -5.54
CA LEU A 102 2.72 6.40 -6.64
C LEU A 102 1.63 7.43 -6.88
N THR A 103 1.99 8.50 -7.58
CA THR A 103 1.05 9.51 -8.05
C THR A 103 1.24 9.69 -9.54
N THR A 104 0.14 9.68 -10.28
CA THR A 104 0.13 9.80 -11.74
C THR A 104 -0.99 10.75 -12.17
N ARG A 105 -0.89 11.31 -13.37
CA ARG A 105 -1.91 12.19 -13.94
C ARG A 105 -2.65 11.46 -15.05
N LEU A 106 -3.98 11.43 -14.97
CA LEU A 106 -4.83 10.91 -16.02
C LEU A 106 -4.65 11.76 -17.28
N LEU A 107 -4.20 11.14 -18.37
CA LEU A 107 -4.00 11.81 -19.65
C LEU A 107 -5.20 11.59 -20.55
N GLU A 108 -5.78 10.40 -20.52
CA GLU A 108 -6.78 10.01 -21.48
C GLU A 108 -7.63 8.84 -20.97
N ILE A 109 -8.93 8.90 -21.24
CA ILE A 109 -9.89 7.83 -20.97
C ILE A 109 -10.23 7.14 -22.30
N ARG A 110 -10.21 5.81 -22.29
CA ARG A 110 -10.57 4.99 -23.46
C ARG A 110 -11.49 3.85 -23.06
N VAL A 111 -12.24 3.37 -24.03
CA VAL A 111 -13.08 2.18 -23.91
C VAL A 111 -12.85 1.31 -25.15
N GLN A 112 -12.57 0.03 -24.93
CA GLN A 112 -12.46 -0.96 -26.00
C GLN A 112 -13.29 -2.18 -25.63
N ASN A 113 -14.17 -2.61 -26.54
CA ASN A 113 -15.08 -3.75 -26.33
C ASN A 113 -15.92 -3.64 -25.04
N GLY A 114 -16.30 -2.42 -24.65
CA GLY A 114 -17.09 -2.16 -23.46
C GLY A 114 -16.31 -2.12 -22.14
N VAL A 115 -14.98 -2.29 -22.17
CA VAL A 115 -14.10 -2.19 -20.98
C VAL A 115 -13.30 -0.90 -21.04
N ALA A 116 -13.33 -0.14 -19.95
CA ALA A 116 -12.56 1.10 -19.84
C ALA A 116 -11.09 0.84 -19.51
N TYR A 117 -10.19 1.68 -20.03
CA TYR A 117 -8.80 1.71 -19.61
C TYR A 117 -8.28 3.15 -19.65
N TYR A 118 -7.26 3.41 -18.85
CA TYR A 118 -6.81 4.77 -18.58
C TYR A 118 -5.35 4.94 -18.90
N LYS A 119 -5.03 5.88 -19.79
CA LYS A 119 -3.65 6.28 -20.02
C LYS A 119 -3.28 7.35 -19.02
N THR A 120 -2.21 7.12 -18.27
CA THR A 120 -1.74 8.07 -17.26
C THR A 120 -0.26 8.35 -17.44
N SER A 121 0.23 9.47 -16.93
CA SER A 121 1.65 9.82 -17.01
C SER A 121 2.51 8.79 -16.28
N LEU A 122 3.72 8.53 -16.75
CA LEU A 122 4.70 7.81 -15.96
C LEU A 122 4.94 8.60 -14.65
N PRO A 123 4.88 7.97 -13.47
CA PRO A 123 5.12 8.68 -12.22
C PRO A 123 6.59 9.11 -12.14
N GLU A 124 6.84 10.31 -11.63
CA GLU A 124 8.19 10.84 -11.42
C GLU A 124 8.85 10.29 -10.15
N ARG A 125 8.06 9.65 -9.27
CA ARG A 125 8.51 9.09 -8.01
C ARG A 125 7.64 7.93 -7.55
N LEU A 126 8.26 6.97 -6.88
CA LEU A 126 7.58 5.90 -6.14
C LEU A 126 8.01 5.94 -4.66
N ASP A 127 7.08 5.66 -3.76
CA ASP A 127 7.38 5.36 -2.36
C ASP A 127 7.34 3.83 -2.18
N HIS A 128 8.49 3.21 -1.91
CA HIS A 128 8.65 1.78 -1.70
C HIS A 128 8.98 1.54 -0.22
N ARG A 129 7.95 1.31 0.58
CA ARG A 129 8.06 1.32 2.05
C ARG A 129 8.03 -0.08 2.64
N GLN A 130 9.13 -0.49 3.27
CA GLN A 130 9.26 -1.77 3.99
C GLN A 130 9.21 -1.54 5.50
N LYS A 131 8.01 -1.51 6.10
CA LYS A 131 7.82 -1.18 7.54
C LYS A 131 8.19 -2.30 8.53
N ARG A 132 8.70 -3.44 8.08
CA ARG A 132 8.78 -4.65 8.93
C ARG A 132 10.22 -5.06 9.15
N SER A 133 10.62 -5.05 10.43
CA SER A 133 11.90 -5.58 10.90
C SER A 133 11.93 -7.11 10.98
N THR A 134 10.77 -7.78 10.90
CA THR A 134 10.66 -9.25 11.05
C THR A 134 9.63 -9.85 10.07
N TYR A 135 9.93 -11.05 9.58
CA TYR A 135 9.04 -11.84 8.70
C TYR A 135 7.85 -12.41 9.49
N ARG A 136 6.64 -12.33 8.92
CA ARG A 136 5.44 -12.93 9.52
C ARG A 136 5.23 -14.36 9.06
N ILE A 137 5.10 -15.27 10.03
CA ILE A 137 4.71 -16.64 9.74
C ILE A 137 3.18 -16.70 9.78
N PRO A 138 2.49 -16.98 8.66
CA PRO A 138 1.05 -17.14 8.66
C PRO A 138 0.68 -18.39 9.48
N ALA A 139 -0.25 -18.24 10.42
CA ALA A 139 -0.84 -19.40 11.07
C ALA A 139 -1.73 -20.09 10.03
N ARG A 140 -1.30 -21.24 9.51
CA ARG A 140 -2.11 -22.02 8.55
C ARG A 140 -3.45 -22.41 9.19
N SER A 141 -4.43 -22.70 8.32
CA SER A 141 -5.89 -22.81 8.51
C SER A 141 -6.47 -23.51 9.74
N SER A 142 -5.67 -24.11 10.63
CA SER A 142 -6.15 -24.68 11.89
C SER A 142 -6.30 -23.67 13.04
N GLY A 143 -5.96 -22.39 12.83
CA GLY A 143 -6.25 -21.28 13.74
C GLY A 143 -5.72 -21.48 15.16
N ILE A 144 -4.55 -20.93 15.49
CA ILE A 144 -3.99 -21.05 16.85
C ILE A 144 -4.94 -20.35 17.82
N SER A 145 -5.67 -21.13 18.61
CA SER A 145 -6.62 -20.61 19.59
C SER A 145 -5.85 -20.11 20.81
N PHE A 146 -6.19 -18.92 21.30
CA PHE A 146 -5.62 -18.39 22.54
C PHE A 146 -6.71 -18.05 23.56
N HIS A 147 -6.30 -18.11 24.82
CA HIS A 147 -7.07 -17.64 25.96
C HIS A 147 -6.24 -16.56 26.65
N ALA A 148 -6.75 -15.33 26.73
CA ALA A 148 -6.09 -14.25 27.44
C ALA A 148 -6.89 -13.89 28.68
N LEU A 149 -6.20 -13.66 29.80
CA LEU A 149 -6.81 -13.16 31.02
C LEU A 149 -6.67 -11.64 31.06
N ARG A 150 -7.79 -10.93 31.13
CA ARG A 150 -7.81 -9.48 31.35
C ARG A 150 -8.07 -9.18 32.83
N GLY A 151 -7.24 -8.36 33.46
CA GLY A 151 -7.57 -7.63 34.70
C GLY A 151 -6.68 -7.85 35.94
N LYS A 152 -6.35 -6.74 36.63
CA LYS A 152 -6.00 -6.72 38.07
C LYS A 152 -7.31 -6.58 38.88
N GLY A 153 -8.11 -7.64 38.98
CA GLY A 153 -9.29 -7.67 39.86
C GLY A 153 -10.50 -8.42 39.30
N MET A 154 -10.87 -8.20 38.04
CA MET A 154 -11.96 -8.94 37.38
C MET A 154 -11.38 -9.82 36.29
N ARG A 155 -11.26 -11.13 36.54
CA ARG A 155 -10.73 -12.14 35.61
C ARG A 155 -11.72 -12.37 34.48
N GLN A 156 -11.61 -11.61 33.40
CA GLN A 156 -12.32 -11.92 32.16
C GLN A 156 -11.42 -12.80 31.27
N ILE A 157 -11.94 -13.93 30.82
CA ILE A 157 -11.27 -14.77 29.81
C ILE A 157 -11.69 -14.26 28.43
N LEU A 158 -10.71 -13.77 27.68
CA LEU A 158 -10.84 -13.47 26.26
C LEU A 158 -10.41 -14.71 25.46
N ARG A 159 -11.21 -15.08 24.46
CA ARG A 159 -10.89 -16.18 23.54
C ARG A 159 -10.76 -15.61 22.14
N GLY A 160 -9.81 -16.12 21.38
CA GLY A 160 -9.59 -15.69 20.00
C GLY A 160 -8.68 -16.62 19.22
N HIS A 161 -8.38 -16.23 17.99
CA HIS A 161 -7.45 -16.93 17.11
C HIS A 161 -6.31 -16.00 16.71
N VAL A 162 -5.11 -16.56 16.58
CA VAL A 162 -3.95 -15.87 16.02
C VAL A 162 -3.96 -16.04 14.51
N ASN A 163 -3.95 -14.92 13.78
CA ASN A 163 -3.89 -14.91 12.32
C ASN A 163 -2.45 -14.93 11.79
N ASP A 164 -1.54 -14.23 12.47
CA ASP A 164 -0.12 -14.20 12.16
C ASP A 164 0.71 -13.94 13.42
N LEU A 165 1.97 -14.38 13.40
CA LEU A 165 2.99 -14.08 14.42
C LEU A 165 4.09 -13.25 13.77
N SER A 166 4.54 -12.21 14.49
CA SER A 166 5.64 -11.30 14.08
C SER A 166 6.75 -11.31 15.12
#